data_AF-A0A9W6Z0G6-F1
#
_entry.id   AF-A0A9W6Z0G6-F1
#
_cell.length_a   1.000
_cell.length_b   1.000
_cell.length_c   1.000
_cell.angle_alpha   90.00
_cell.angle_beta   90.00
_cell.angle_gamma   90.00
#
_symmetry.space_group_name_H-M   'P 1'
#
loop_
_entity.id
_entity.type
_entity.pdbx_description
1 polymer ?
#
loop_
_entity_poly.entity_id
_entity_poly.type
_entity_poly.pdbx_seq_one_letter_code
_entity_poly.pdbx_strand_id
1 'polypeptide(L)'
;MHRTYSLRSTRAPTASDLQNPIPVPPSSTKSGRFFGKGSITNTLRKSTAGSFGPELAKKLAQLVKMEKNVMRAIEICSKERKEAAKQLSLWGAENEDDVSDITDKLGVSEILKVLFNHPETEN
;
A
#
# COMPACT_ATOMS: atom_id res chain seq x y z
N MET A 1 31.38 9.68 -38.28
CA MET A 1 31.57 11.04 -37.71
C MET A 1 30.38 11.36 -36.81
N HIS A 2 30.59 11.37 -35.49
CA HIS A 2 29.55 11.66 -34.48
C HIS A 2 29.43 13.18 -34.32
N ARG A 3 28.26 13.77 -34.59
CA ARG A 3 28.00 15.19 -34.29
C ARG A 3 27.32 15.30 -32.93
N THR A 4 28.09 15.72 -31.94
CA THR A 4 27.65 16.09 -30.60
C THR A 4 26.76 17.34 -30.67
N TYR A 5 25.49 17.21 -30.28
CA TYR A 5 24.59 18.35 -30.12
C TYR A 5 24.91 19.03 -28.79
N SER A 6 25.65 20.15 -28.84
CA SER A 6 25.84 20.99 -27.66
C SER A 6 24.56 21.79 -27.39
N LEU A 7 23.90 21.51 -26.27
CA LEU A 7 22.88 22.36 -25.67
C LEU A 7 23.57 23.54 -24.96
N ARG A 8 24.30 24.37 -25.72
CA ARG A 8 24.99 25.54 -25.18
C ARG A 8 24.21 26.79 -25.53
N SER A 9 23.47 27.28 -24.54
CA SER A 9 23.13 28.68 -24.27
C SER A 9 22.69 29.53 -25.48
N THR A 10 21.42 29.94 -25.47
CA THR A 10 20.86 30.97 -26.37
C THR A 10 21.66 32.27 -26.27
N ARG A 11 22.68 32.43 -27.12
CA ARG A 11 23.31 33.73 -27.36
C ARG A 11 22.31 34.61 -28.11
N ALA A 12 22.22 35.88 -27.70
CA ALA A 12 21.44 36.87 -28.44
C ALA A 12 21.96 36.97 -29.89
N PRO A 13 21.06 37.05 -30.89
CA PRO A 13 21.45 37.03 -32.30
C PRO A 13 22.32 38.26 -32.63
N THR A 14 23.44 38.02 -33.30
CA THR A 14 24.32 39.09 -33.78
C THR A 14 23.76 39.73 -35.04
N ALA A 15 24.12 41.00 -35.33
CA ALA A 15 23.52 41.77 -36.44
C ALA A 15 23.59 41.07 -37.81
N SER A 16 24.60 40.24 -38.04
CA SER A 16 24.76 39.41 -39.24
C SER A 16 23.68 38.33 -39.37
N ASP A 17 23.10 37.85 -38.27
CA ASP A 17 22.08 36.80 -38.23
C ASP A 17 20.68 37.30 -38.63
N LEU A 18 20.42 38.60 -38.51
CA LEU A 18 19.17 39.24 -38.97
C LEU A 18 19.13 39.43 -40.48
N GLN A 19 20.30 39.59 -41.10
CA GLN A 19 20.41 39.96 -42.52
C GLN A 19 20.38 38.74 -43.46
N ASN A 20 20.79 37.57 -42.96
CA ASN A 20 20.68 36.29 -43.66
C ASN A 20 20.16 35.22 -42.69
N PRO A 21 18.83 35.10 -42.47
CA PRO A 21 18.31 34.07 -41.59
C PRO A 21 18.63 32.70 -42.19
N ILE A 22 19.52 31.95 -41.54
CA ILE A 22 19.75 30.54 -41.87
C ILE A 22 18.40 29.83 -41.66
N PRO A 23 17.81 29.20 -42.69
CA PRO A 23 16.56 28.49 -42.52
C PRO A 23 16.80 27.29 -41.61
N VAL A 24 16.51 27.46 -40.33
CA VAL A 24 16.49 26.35 -39.37
C VAL A 24 15.36 25.40 -39.79
N PRO A 25 15.62 24.09 -39.92
CA PRO A 25 14.56 23.15 -40.24
C PRO A 25 13.49 23.22 -39.15
N PRO A 26 12.18 23.29 -39.51
CA PRO A 26 11.11 23.33 -38.53
C PRO A 26 11.21 22.08 -37.65
N SER A 27 11.29 22.27 -36.33
CA SER A 27 11.42 21.17 -35.37
C SER A 27 10.31 20.13 -35.57
N SER A 28 10.71 18.91 -35.91
CA SER A 28 9.81 17.77 -36.15
C SER A 28 9.05 17.31 -34.88
N THR A 29 9.40 17.80 -33.69
CA THR A 29 8.66 17.47 -32.46
C THR A 29 7.35 18.25 -32.28
N LYS A 30 6.95 19.08 -33.25
CA LYS A 30 5.71 19.87 -33.21
C LYS A 30 4.61 19.37 -34.16
N SER A 31 4.82 18.24 -34.83
CA SER A 31 3.85 17.61 -35.72
C SER A 31 3.18 16.43 -34.99
N GLY A 32 2.06 16.70 -34.30
CA GLY A 32 1.31 15.66 -33.58
C GLY A 32 0.52 16.14 -32.35
N ARG A 33 0.14 17.42 -32.27
CA ARG A 33 -0.78 17.88 -31.21
C ARG A 33 -2.21 17.49 -31.57
N PHE A 34 -2.57 16.23 -31.32
CA PHE A 34 -3.95 15.77 -31.47
C PHE A 34 -4.92 16.36 -30.43
N PHE A 35 -4.47 17.14 -29.43
CA PHE A 35 -5.33 17.95 -28.56
C PHE A 35 -4.60 19.19 -28.01
N GLY A 36 -5.05 20.40 -28.39
CA GLY A 36 -4.60 21.67 -27.81
C GLY A 36 -5.11 21.91 -26.38
N LYS A 37 -4.38 22.74 -25.61
CA LYS A 37 -4.63 23.35 -24.26
C LYS A 37 -5.36 22.56 -23.16
N GLY A 38 -5.70 21.29 -23.39
CA GLY A 38 -6.58 20.48 -22.55
C GLY A 38 -6.70 19.06 -23.09
N SER A 39 -5.56 18.44 -23.43
CA SER A 39 -5.48 17.05 -23.87
C SER A 39 -6.35 16.13 -23.01
N ILE A 40 -7.07 15.18 -23.63
CA ILE A 40 -7.88 14.18 -22.94
C ILE A 40 -7.05 13.44 -21.89
N THR A 41 -5.75 13.25 -22.13
CA THR A 41 -4.80 12.70 -21.14
C THR A 41 -4.57 13.61 -19.93
N ASN A 42 -4.64 14.93 -20.11
CA ASN A 42 -4.56 15.93 -19.05
C ASN A 42 -5.88 16.01 -18.26
N THR A 43 -7.03 15.90 -18.92
CA THR A 43 -8.35 15.84 -18.26
C THR A 43 -8.55 14.51 -17.52
N LEU A 44 -8.14 13.38 -18.10
CA LEU A 44 -8.14 12.07 -17.44
C LEU A 44 -7.18 12.06 -16.26
N ARG A 45 -5.94 12.58 -16.38
CA ARG A 45 -5.07 12.78 -15.21
C ARG A 45 -5.72 13.67 -14.15
N LYS A 46 -6.38 14.75 -14.55
CA LYS A 46 -7.02 15.70 -13.62
C LYS A 46 -8.27 15.12 -12.94
N SER A 47 -9.07 14.28 -13.62
CA SER A 47 -10.27 13.66 -13.05
C SER A 47 -9.98 12.37 -12.27
N THR A 48 -9.00 11.56 -12.71
CA THR A 48 -8.55 10.37 -11.97
C THR A 48 -7.73 10.75 -10.74
N ALA A 49 -6.91 11.80 -10.79
CA ALA A 49 -6.24 12.35 -9.61
C ALA A 49 -7.22 13.02 -8.61
N GLY A 50 -8.44 13.35 -9.05
CA GLY A 50 -9.47 13.99 -8.21
C GLY A 50 -10.39 13.01 -7.49
N SER A 51 -10.72 11.86 -8.11
CA SER A 51 -11.64 10.85 -7.53
C SER A 51 -10.96 9.83 -6.63
N PHE A 52 -9.71 9.45 -6.93
CA PHE A 52 -8.81 8.74 -6.01
C PHE A 52 -7.76 9.71 -5.47
N GLY A 53 -8.24 10.81 -4.89
CA GLY A 53 -7.37 11.84 -4.33
C GLY A 53 -6.42 11.29 -3.25
N PRO A 54 -5.33 12.02 -2.95
CA PRO A 54 -4.36 11.61 -1.93
C PRO A 54 -4.96 11.41 -0.53
N GLU A 55 -6.14 11.97 -0.27
CA GLU A 55 -6.89 11.80 0.98
C GLU A 55 -7.51 10.40 1.11
N LEU A 56 -8.18 9.91 0.07
CA LEU A 56 -8.76 8.56 0.05
C LEU A 56 -7.67 7.48 0.09
N ALA A 57 -6.57 7.70 -0.64
CA ALA A 57 -5.41 6.80 -0.61
C ALA A 57 -4.78 6.69 0.80
N LYS A 58 -4.72 7.79 1.56
CA LYS A 58 -4.25 7.79 2.95
C LYS A 58 -5.20 7.03 3.87
N LYS A 59 -6.51 7.24 3.74
CA LYS A 59 -7.52 6.50 4.52
C LYS A 59 -7.42 5.00 4.26
N LEU A 60 -7.29 4.59 3.01
CA LEU A 60 -7.16 3.18 2.64
C LEU A 60 -5.85 2.58 3.16
N ALA A 61 -4.73 3.31 3.08
CA ALA A 61 -3.46 2.88 3.67
C ALA A 61 -3.55 2.73 5.21
N GLN A 62 -4.30 3.62 5.88
CA GLN A 62 -4.55 3.53 7.32
C GLN A 62 -5.39 2.29 7.66
N LEU A 63 -6.47 2.03 6.90
CA LEU A 63 -7.30 0.84 7.08
C LEU A 63 -6.49 -0.44 6.91
N VAL A 64 -5.71 -0.56 5.82
CA VAL A 64 -4.85 -1.73 5.58
C VAL A 64 -3.84 -1.93 6.72
N LYS A 65 -3.27 -0.85 7.25
CA LYS A 65 -2.36 -0.92 8.40
C LYS A 65 -3.09 -1.40 9.66
N MET A 66 -4.29 -0.90 9.91
CA MET A 66 -5.12 -1.30 11.05
C MET A 66 -5.52 -2.77 10.95
N GLU A 67 -5.99 -3.25 9.80
CA GLU A 67 -6.36 -4.65 9.59
C GLU A 67 -5.18 -5.59 9.80
N LYS A 68 -3.99 -5.24 9.29
CA LYS A 68 -2.77 -6.02 9.53
C LYS A 68 -2.42 -6.11 11.01
N ASN A 69 -2.59 -5.00 11.76
CA ASN A 69 -2.36 -5.00 13.19
C ASN A 69 -3.39 -5.87 13.93
N VAL A 70 -4.66 -5.83 13.53
CA VAL A 70 -5.73 -6.67 14.11
C VAL A 70 -5.47 -8.14 13.84
N MET A 71 -5.11 -8.52 12.61
CA MET A 71 -4.75 -9.89 12.26
C MET A 71 -3.61 -10.40 13.14
N ARG A 72 -2.52 -9.64 13.25
CA ARG A 72 -1.39 -9.98 14.11
C ARG A 72 -1.77 -10.08 15.59
N ALA A 73 -2.64 -9.18 16.06
CA ALA A 73 -3.10 -9.19 17.45
C ALA A 73 -3.94 -10.45 17.75
N ILE A 74 -4.80 -10.87 16.82
CA ILE A 74 -5.61 -12.09 16.93
C ILE A 74 -4.70 -13.33 16.94
N GLU A 75 -3.69 -13.40 16.07
CA GLU A 75 -2.70 -14.48 16.05
C GLU A 75 -1.96 -14.62 17.38
N ILE A 76 -1.45 -13.49 17.91
CA ILE A 76 -0.77 -13.46 19.21
C ILE A 76 -1.74 -13.87 20.32
N CYS A 77 -2.93 -13.28 20.38
CA CYS A 77 -3.93 -13.58 21.40
C CYS A 77 -4.36 -15.05 21.38
N SER A 78 -4.49 -15.66 20.21
CA SER A 78 -4.76 -17.09 20.03
C SER A 78 -3.63 -17.96 20.59
N LYS A 79 -2.38 -17.58 20.31
CA LYS A 79 -1.20 -18.27 20.83
C LYS A 79 -1.10 -18.16 22.36
N GLU A 80 -1.23 -16.96 22.91
CA GLU A 80 -1.16 -16.72 24.35
C GLU A 80 -2.29 -17.44 25.10
N ARG A 81 -3.52 -17.47 24.55
CA ARG A 81 -4.63 -18.23 25.14
C ARG A 81 -4.37 -19.73 25.20
N LYS A 82 -3.81 -20.31 24.13
CA LYS A 82 -3.40 -21.72 24.11
C LYS A 82 -2.32 -22.01 25.15
N GLU A 83 -1.37 -21.10 25.31
CA GLU A 83 -0.29 -21.25 26.28
C GLU A 83 -0.79 -21.13 27.72
N ALA A 84 -1.63 -20.14 28.00
CA ALA A 84 -2.28 -19.98 29.31
C ALA A 84 -3.14 -21.20 29.69
N ALA A 85 -3.88 -21.77 28.73
CA ALA A 85 -4.67 -22.99 28.97
C ALA A 85 -3.81 -24.20 29.35
N LYS A 86 -2.64 -24.37 28.71
CA LYS A 86 -1.68 -25.41 29.08
C LYS A 86 -1.08 -25.18 30.45
N GLN A 87 -0.68 -23.94 30.74
CA GLN A 87 -0.11 -23.56 32.04
C GLN A 87 -1.12 -23.76 33.17
N LEU A 88 -2.40 -23.46 32.93
CA LEU A 88 -3.48 -23.67 33.90
C LEU A 88 -3.72 -25.16 34.19
N SER A 89 -3.74 -26.01 33.17
CA SER A 89 -3.85 -27.47 33.33
C SER A 89 -2.65 -28.04 34.11
N LEU A 90 -1.43 -27.60 33.77
CA LEU A 90 -0.21 -28.03 34.49
C LEU A 90 -0.23 -27.58 35.96
N TRP A 91 -0.63 -26.33 36.23
CA TRP A 91 -0.76 -25.83 37.60
C TRP A 91 -1.83 -26.60 38.39
N GLY A 92 -2.97 -26.89 37.76
CA GLY A 92 -4.05 -27.62 38.39
C GLY A 92 -3.70 -29.07 38.74
N ALA A 93 -2.80 -29.70 37.99
CA ALA A 93 -2.32 -31.05 38.26
C ALA A 93 -1.54 -31.18 39.59
N GLU A 94 -1.01 -30.08 40.13
CA GLU A 94 -0.34 -30.05 41.43
C GLU A 94 -1.30 -29.83 42.61
N ASN A 95 -2.59 -29.59 42.34
CA ASN A 95 -3.62 -29.34 43.34
C ASN A 95 -4.47 -30.60 43.61
N GLU A 96 -5.45 -30.47 44.52
CA GLU A 96 -6.41 -31.54 44.86
C GLU A 96 -7.23 -32.00 43.63
N ASP A 97 -7.76 -33.22 43.68
CA ASP A 97 -8.37 -33.91 42.53
C ASP A 97 -9.52 -33.14 41.87
N ASP A 98 -10.27 -32.35 42.65
CA ASP A 98 -11.38 -31.52 42.16
C ASP A 98 -10.88 -30.30 41.36
N VAL A 99 -9.82 -29.65 41.82
CA VAL A 99 -9.15 -28.54 41.12
C VAL A 99 -8.47 -29.04 39.85
N SER A 100 -7.83 -30.19 39.91
CA SER A 100 -7.15 -30.83 38.77
C SER A 100 -8.14 -31.17 37.63
N ASP A 101 -9.28 -31.80 37.94
CA ASP A 101 -10.30 -32.15 36.94
C ASP A 101 -10.96 -30.92 36.29
N ILE A 102 -11.24 -29.87 37.08
CA ILE A 102 -11.82 -28.62 36.56
C ILE A 102 -10.84 -27.91 35.61
N THR A 103 -9.57 -27.80 36.01
CA THR A 103 -8.56 -27.07 35.25
C THR A 103 -8.16 -27.78 33.95
N ASP A 104 -8.13 -29.12 33.93
CA ASP A 104 -7.92 -29.88 32.70
C ASP A 104 -9.06 -29.67 31.69
N LYS A 105 -10.32 -29.77 32.16
CA LYS A 105 -11.51 -29.52 31.32
C LYS A 105 -11.55 -28.10 30.78
N LEU A 106 -11.21 -27.11 31.60
CA LEU A 106 -11.12 -25.71 31.17
C LEU A 106 -10.00 -25.50 30.14
N GLY A 107 -8.83 -26.11 30.36
CA GLY A 107 -7.71 -26.07 29.43
C GLY A 107 -8.07 -26.66 28.06
N VAL A 108 -8.66 -27.85 28.05
CA VAL A 108 -9.12 -28.53 26.82
C VAL A 108 -10.21 -27.72 26.12
N SER A 109 -11.22 -27.21 26.86
CA SER A 109 -12.29 -26.41 26.26
C SER A 109 -11.77 -25.13 25.61
N GLU A 110 -10.83 -24.44 26.26
CA GLU A 110 -10.26 -23.21 25.71
C GLU A 110 -9.39 -23.49 24.47
N ILE A 111 -8.61 -24.57 24.48
CA ILE A 111 -7.85 -25.01 23.29
C ILE A 111 -8.81 -25.37 22.14
N LEU A 112 -9.90 -26.08 22.42
CA LEU A 112 -10.93 -26.41 21.42
C LEU A 112 -11.58 -25.15 20.86
N LYS A 113 -11.93 -24.16 21.69
CA LYS A 113 -12.44 -22.87 21.20
C LYS A 113 -11.45 -22.19 20.28
N VAL A 114 -10.16 -22.16 20.60
CA VAL A 114 -9.16 -21.52 19.73
C VAL A 114 -8.94 -22.31 18.43
N LEU A 115 -9.15 -23.63 18.41
CA LEU A 115 -8.99 -24.47 17.23
C LEU A 115 -10.23 -24.48 16.31
N PHE A 116 -11.43 -24.42 16.89
CA PHE A 116 -12.69 -24.60 16.16
C PHE A 116 -13.49 -23.31 15.96
N ASN A 117 -13.18 -22.25 16.70
CA ASN A 117 -13.82 -20.95 16.50
C ASN A 117 -13.11 -20.20 15.36
N HIS A 118 -13.30 -20.69 14.13
CA HIS A 118 -13.16 -19.85 12.96
C HIS A 118 -14.36 -18.89 12.97
N PRO A 119 -14.15 -17.55 12.90
CA PRO A 119 -15.25 -16.68 12.54
C PRO A 119 -15.70 -17.15 11.16
N GLU A 120 -16.87 -17.78 11.08
CA GLU A 120 -17.48 -18.06 9.79
C GLU A 120 -17.51 -16.74 9.04
N THR A 121 -16.91 -16.75 7.85
CA THR A 121 -17.10 -15.68 6.86
C THR A 121 -18.54 -15.80 6.37
N GLU A 122 -19.50 -15.44 7.22
CA GLU A 122 -20.86 -15.14 6.77
C GLU A 122 -20.76 -13.89 5.90
N ASN A 123 -21.23 -14.08 4.67
CA ASN A 123 -21.14 -13.19 3.52
C ASN A 123 -21.71 -11.78 3.75
#